data_AF-A0A8T1AH98-F1
#
_entry.id   AF-A0A8T1AH98-F1
#
_cell.length_a   1.000
_cell.length_b   1.000
_cell.length_c   1.000
_cell.angle_alpha   90.00
_cell.angle_beta   90.00
_cell.angle_gamma   90.00
#
_symmetry.space_group_name_H-M   'P 1'
#
loop_
_entity.id
_entity.type
_entity.pdbx_description
1 polymer ?
#
loop_
_entity_poly.entity_id
_entity_poly.type
_entity_poly.pdbx_seq_one_letter_code
_entity_poly.pdbx_strand_id
1 'polypeptide(L)'
;MNGMAVIKGNGAVMKAVASGEKSYGVVVDYLVAREKAKGSPVELIYPEEGVPIITEPIGIMKEAANVPAAQAFVDFILSEEGQKLSAEIGYSPIREGVAPPEGLKGVSEMKILPGDAAKLAADRETDKQQFINVFGE
;
A
#
# COMPACT_ATOMS: atom_id res chain seq x y z
N MET A 1 27.73 9.34 -5.19
CA MET A 1 26.42 8.83 -5.62
C MET A 1 26.04 7.67 -4.71
N ASN A 2 24.93 7.77 -3.98
CA ASN A 2 24.58 6.81 -2.91
C ASN A 2 23.93 5.50 -3.41
N GLY A 3 24.17 5.10 -4.67
CA GLY A 3 23.69 3.83 -5.25
C GLY A 3 22.17 3.70 -5.46
N MET A 4 21.41 4.74 -5.12
CA MET A 4 19.96 4.80 -5.26
C MET A 4 19.54 4.86 -6.74
N ALA A 5 18.44 4.20 -7.09
CA ALA A 5 17.85 4.23 -8.43
C ALA A 5 16.34 4.45 -8.34
N VAL A 6 15.80 5.34 -9.18
CA VAL A 6 14.35 5.53 -9.33
C VAL A 6 13.84 4.54 -10.37
N ILE A 7 13.27 3.43 -9.91
CA ILE A 7 12.75 2.35 -10.76
C ILE A 7 11.24 2.54 -10.94
N LYS A 8 10.77 2.37 -12.18
CA LYS A 8 9.36 2.62 -12.54
C LYS A 8 8.44 1.51 -11.99
N GLY A 9 7.84 1.80 -10.85
CA GLY A 9 6.73 1.03 -10.26
C GLY A 9 7.15 -0.18 -9.42
N ASN A 10 6.24 -0.62 -8.55
CA ASN A 10 6.51 -1.66 -7.55
C ASN A 10 6.99 -2.99 -8.16
N GLY A 11 6.42 -3.41 -9.29
CA GLY A 11 6.78 -4.69 -9.92
C GLY A 11 8.24 -4.72 -10.39
N ALA A 12 8.75 -3.60 -10.91
CA ALA A 12 10.13 -3.50 -11.36
C ALA A 12 11.11 -3.43 -10.17
N VAL A 13 10.75 -2.68 -9.11
CA VAL A 13 11.53 -2.67 -7.85
C VAL A 13 11.59 -4.09 -7.26
N MET A 14 10.46 -4.78 -7.18
CA MET A 14 10.39 -6.13 -6.62
C MET A 14 11.25 -7.12 -7.42
N LYS A 15 11.19 -7.06 -8.75
CA LYS A 15 12.03 -7.89 -9.63
C LYS A 15 13.51 -7.64 -9.40
N ALA A 16 13.93 -6.38 -9.28
CA ALA A 16 15.33 -6.02 -9.05
C ALA A 16 15.84 -6.52 -7.69
N VAL A 17 15.00 -6.51 -6.65
CA VAL A 17 15.36 -7.07 -5.34
C VAL A 17 15.40 -8.59 -5.38
N ALA A 18 14.36 -9.23 -5.92
CA ALA A 18 14.25 -10.69 -5.99
C ALA A 18 15.35 -11.33 -6.86
N SER A 19 15.87 -10.62 -7.87
CA SER A 19 16.99 -11.09 -8.70
C SER A 19 18.37 -10.85 -8.07
N GLY A 20 18.45 -10.09 -6.97
CA GLY A 20 19.71 -9.63 -6.37
C GLY A 20 20.37 -8.45 -7.08
N GLU A 21 19.73 -7.85 -8.09
CA GLU A 21 20.23 -6.63 -8.76
C GLU A 21 20.29 -5.43 -7.79
N LYS A 22 19.33 -5.35 -6.88
CA LYS A 22 19.29 -4.38 -5.78
C LYS A 22 19.17 -5.11 -4.44
N SER A 23 19.91 -4.66 -3.43
CA SER A 23 19.88 -5.30 -2.10
C SER A 23 18.59 -4.99 -1.32
N TYR A 24 17.92 -3.89 -1.63
CA TYR A 24 16.67 -3.46 -0.99
C TYR A 24 15.88 -2.52 -1.91
N GLY A 25 14.59 -2.35 -1.62
CA GLY A 25 13.69 -1.45 -2.34
C GLY A 25 12.46 -1.13 -1.52
N VAL A 26 11.84 0.02 -1.79
CA VAL A 26 10.59 0.44 -1.15
C VAL A 26 9.43 0.07 -2.08
N VAL A 27 8.53 -0.78 -1.60
CA VAL A 27 7.35 -1.27 -2.32
C VAL A 27 6.16 -1.41 -1.38
N VAL A 28 4.99 -1.70 -1.93
CA VAL A 28 3.81 -2.10 -1.14
C VAL A 28 4.02 -3.51 -0.58
N ASP A 29 3.75 -3.67 0.71
CA ASP A 29 4.01 -4.85 1.55
C ASP A 29 3.44 -6.17 1.03
N TYR A 30 2.19 -6.19 0.54
CA TYR A 30 1.52 -7.41 0.08
C TYR A 30 2.27 -8.06 -1.10
N LEU A 31 3.00 -7.27 -1.89
CA LEU A 31 3.82 -7.80 -2.98
C LEU A 31 4.98 -8.63 -2.43
N VAL A 32 5.62 -8.18 -1.35
CA VAL A 32 6.73 -8.91 -0.71
C VAL A 32 6.21 -10.18 -0.06
N ALA A 33 5.11 -10.11 0.70
CA ALA A 33 4.49 -11.28 1.32
C ALA A 33 4.09 -12.34 0.26
N ARG A 34 3.49 -11.90 -0.85
CA ARG A 34 3.11 -12.79 -1.96
C ARG A 34 4.31 -13.43 -2.65
N GLU A 35 5.37 -12.67 -2.94
CA GLU A 35 6.56 -13.24 -3.57
C GLU A 35 7.33 -14.18 -2.62
N LYS A 36 7.38 -13.85 -1.32
CA LYS A 36 7.93 -14.73 -0.28
C LYS A 36 7.15 -16.05 -0.19
N ALA A 37 5.81 -15.99 -0.23
CA ALA A 37 4.95 -17.19 -0.26
C ALA A 37 5.19 -18.08 -1.49
N LYS A 38 5.69 -17.52 -2.60
CA LYS A 38 6.13 -18.27 -3.79
C LYS A 38 7.55 -18.83 -3.68
N GLY A 39 8.24 -18.62 -2.55
CA GLY A 39 9.62 -19.06 -2.32
C GLY A 39 10.69 -18.09 -2.81
N SER A 40 10.33 -16.85 -3.15
CA SER A 40 11.32 -15.82 -3.49
C SER A 40 12.18 -15.47 -2.27
N PRO A 41 13.51 -15.27 -2.42
CA PRO A 41 14.43 -14.99 -1.32
C PRO A 41 14.36 -13.52 -0.87
N VAL A 42 13.17 -13.06 -0.49
CA VAL A 42 12.91 -11.68 -0.08
C VAL A 42 12.33 -11.64 1.33
N GLU A 43 12.61 -10.56 2.05
CA GLU A 43 12.11 -10.33 3.41
C GLU A 43 11.39 -8.97 3.47
N LEU A 44 10.31 -8.92 4.25
CA LEU A 44 9.56 -7.68 4.47
C LEU A 44 10.04 -7.03 5.77
N ILE A 45 10.46 -5.77 5.67
CA ILE A 45 10.90 -4.97 6.81
C ILE A 45 10.03 -3.72 6.91
N TYR A 46 9.42 -3.51 8.08
CA TYR A 46 8.77 -2.26 8.44
C TYR A 46 9.75 -1.41 9.27
N PRO A 47 10.14 -0.21 8.81
CA PRO A 47 11.03 0.68 9.56
C PRO A 47 10.46 1.05 10.94
N GLU A 48 11.33 1.12 11.96
CA GLU A 48 10.93 1.45 13.34
C GLU A 48 10.47 2.91 13.48
N GLU A 49 10.98 3.79 12.63
CA GLU A 49 10.60 5.20 12.56
C GLU A 49 9.12 5.37 12.17
N GLY A 50 8.59 4.42 11.40
CA GLY A 50 7.21 4.34 10.96
C GLY A 50 7.07 4.12 9.47
N VAL A 51 5.83 3.86 9.05
CA VAL A 51 5.47 3.58 7.65
C VAL A 51 4.35 4.50 7.18
N PRO A 52 4.35 4.94 5.91
CA PRO A 52 3.17 5.56 5.33
C PRO A 52 2.08 4.49 5.14
N ILE A 53 0.82 4.87 5.34
CA ILE A 53 -0.33 4.03 5.00
C ILE A 53 -0.99 4.56 3.74
N ILE A 54 -1.34 3.66 2.82
CA ILE A 54 -2.10 3.98 1.62
C ILE A 54 -3.52 3.48 1.86
N THR A 55 -4.47 4.41 2.02
CA THR A 55 -5.89 4.09 2.16
C THR A 55 -6.56 4.02 0.80
N GLU A 56 -7.49 3.08 0.63
CA GLU A 56 -8.32 2.97 -0.58
C GLU A 56 -9.75 3.45 -0.29
N PRO A 57 -10.05 4.75 -0.48
CA PRO A 57 -11.39 5.26 -0.22
C PRO A 57 -12.39 4.73 -1.25
N ILE A 58 -13.57 4.34 -0.78
CA ILE A 58 -14.72 3.99 -1.60
C ILE A 58 -15.81 5.06 -1.45
N GLY A 59 -16.47 5.43 -2.54
CA GLY A 59 -17.52 6.44 -2.53
C GLY A 59 -18.54 6.23 -3.66
N ILE A 60 -19.75 6.76 -3.44
CA ILE A 60 -20.83 6.75 -4.43
C ILE A 60 -20.80 8.07 -5.19
N MET A 61 -20.78 7.99 -6.51
CA MET A 61 -20.83 9.16 -7.38
C MET A 61 -22.16 9.92 -7.19
N LYS A 62 -22.12 11.25 -7.17
CA LYS A 62 -23.32 12.09 -7.02
C LYS A 62 -24.39 11.81 -8.06
N GLU A 63 -23.98 11.43 -9.27
CA GLU A 63 -24.86 11.17 -10.43
C GLU A 63 -25.04 9.67 -10.69
N ALA A 64 -24.81 8.81 -9.69
CA ALA A 64 -24.95 7.36 -9.87
C ALA A 64 -26.37 7.00 -10.33
N ALA A 65 -26.46 6.34 -11.49
CA ALA A 65 -27.74 5.95 -12.08
C ALA A 65 -28.53 4.93 -11.23
N ASN A 66 -27.84 4.18 -10.37
CA ASN A 66 -28.43 3.21 -9.47
C ASN A 66 -27.82 3.34 -8.06
N VAL A 67 -28.31 4.32 -7.31
CA VAL A 67 -27.87 4.57 -5.92
C VAL A 67 -28.08 3.36 -5.00
N PRO A 68 -29.21 2.63 -5.05
CA PRO A 68 -29.39 1.43 -4.21
C PRO A 68 -28.32 0.35 -4.45
N ALA A 69 -27.98 0.06 -5.70
CA ALA A 69 -26.94 -0.92 -6.00
C ALA A 69 -25.54 -0.44 -5.58
N ALA A 70 -25.25 0.85 -5.78
CA ALA A 70 -23.99 1.45 -5.32
C ALA A 70 -23.85 1.38 -3.79
N GLN A 71 -24.93 1.66 -3.06
CA GLN A 71 -24.95 1.53 -1.60
C GLN A 71 -24.73 0.08 -1.16
N ALA A 72 -25.44 -0.88 -1.78
CA ALA A 72 -25.25 -2.30 -1.46
C ALA A 72 -23.81 -2.77 -1.71
N PHE A 73 -23.14 -2.25 -2.75
CA PHE A 73 -21.73 -2.56 -3.01
C PHE A 73 -20.80 -1.95 -1.95
N VAL A 74 -21.02 -0.69 -1.56
CA VAL A 74 -20.25 -0.06 -0.47
C VAL A 74 -20.44 -0.83 0.84
N ASP A 75 -21.67 -1.18 1.17
CA ASP A 75 -22.01 -1.95 2.38
C ASP A 75 -21.32 -3.32 2.37
N PHE A 76 -21.29 -4.00 1.20
CA PHE A 76 -20.57 -5.25 1.03
C PHE A 76 -19.06 -5.10 1.26
N ILE A 77 -18.41 -4.12 0.62
CA ILE A 77 -16.96 -3.90 0.76
C ILE A 77 -16.57 -3.62 2.23
N LEU A 78 -17.42 -2.89 2.96
CA LEU A 78 -17.20 -2.56 4.38
C LEU A 78 -17.69 -3.64 5.37
N SER A 79 -18.41 -4.64 4.89
CA SER A 79 -18.88 -5.76 5.70
C SER A 79 -17.73 -6.66 6.14
N GLU A 80 -17.98 -7.52 7.13
CA GLU A 80 -16.98 -8.52 7.53
C GLU A 80 -16.58 -9.46 6.38
N GLU A 81 -17.54 -9.86 5.55
CA GLU A 81 -17.30 -10.73 4.40
C GLU A 81 -16.43 -10.03 3.34
N GLY A 82 -16.75 -8.79 2.98
CA GLY A 82 -15.96 -8.01 2.02
C GLY A 82 -14.54 -7.72 2.52
N GLN A 83 -14.38 -7.48 3.83
CA GLN A 83 -13.06 -7.27 4.45
C GLN A 83 -12.25 -8.57 4.51
N LYS A 84 -12.88 -9.73 4.76
CA LYS A 84 -12.22 -11.03 4.64
C LYS A 84 -11.75 -11.31 3.21
N LEU A 85 -12.60 -11.04 2.21
CA LEU A 85 -12.23 -11.17 0.80
C LEU A 85 -11.08 -10.24 0.41
N SER A 86 -11.07 -9.02 0.94
CA SER A 86 -9.98 -8.07 0.73
C SER A 86 -8.66 -8.56 1.33
N ALA A 87 -8.71 -9.22 2.50
CA ALA A 87 -7.54 -9.82 3.13
C ALA A 87 -6.94 -10.96 2.29
N GLU A 88 -7.78 -11.79 1.65
CA GLU A 88 -7.33 -12.89 0.79
C GLU A 88 -6.49 -12.41 -0.40
N ILE A 89 -6.74 -11.20 -0.89
CA ILE A 89 -5.99 -10.59 -2.00
C ILE A 89 -4.86 -9.67 -1.52
N GLY A 90 -4.60 -9.61 -0.21
CA GLY A 90 -3.44 -8.94 0.39
C GLY A 90 -3.71 -7.53 0.92
N TYR A 91 -4.95 -7.04 0.95
CA TYR A 91 -5.27 -5.75 1.57
C TYR A 91 -5.39 -5.89 3.09
N SER A 92 -4.80 -4.94 3.80
CA SER A 92 -5.00 -4.82 5.25
C SER A 92 -6.45 -4.43 5.57
N PRO A 93 -7.20 -5.25 6.31
CA PRO A 93 -8.56 -4.91 6.70
C PRO A 93 -8.63 -3.69 7.61
N ILE A 94 -9.68 -2.88 7.44
CA ILE A 94 -9.97 -1.73 8.31
C ILE A 94 -10.98 -2.09 9.40
N ARG A 95 -11.64 -3.25 9.30
CA ARG A 95 -12.67 -3.69 10.23
C ARG A 95 -12.04 -4.47 11.38
N GLU A 96 -12.33 -4.05 12.60
CA GLU A 96 -11.94 -4.77 13.81
C GLU A 96 -12.47 -6.21 13.78
N GLY A 97 -11.63 -7.15 14.25
CA GLY A 97 -11.97 -8.58 14.27
C GLY A 97 -11.67 -9.33 12.97
N VAL A 98 -11.27 -8.65 11.89
CA VAL A 98 -10.75 -9.30 10.68
C VAL A 98 -9.23 -9.34 10.73
N ALA A 99 -8.66 -10.54 10.64
CA ALA A 99 -7.21 -10.73 10.69
C ALA A 99 -6.50 -10.14 9.46
N PRO A 100 -5.28 -9.59 9.61
CA PRO A 100 -4.48 -9.18 8.46
C PRO A 100 -4.11 -10.38 7.57
N PRO A 101 -3.71 -10.13 6.30
CA PRO A 101 -3.20 -11.17 5.42
C PRO A 101 -2.00 -11.89 6.04
N GLU A 102 -1.86 -13.18 5.74
CA GLU A 102 -0.74 -13.98 6.23
C GLU A 102 0.61 -13.33 5.88
N GLY A 103 1.49 -13.21 6.87
CA GLY A 103 2.81 -12.58 6.72
C GLY A 103 2.81 -11.06 6.77
N LEU A 104 1.66 -10.40 6.93
CA LEU A 104 1.55 -8.95 7.14
C LEU A 104 1.19 -8.63 8.59
N LYS A 105 1.60 -7.43 9.05
CA LYS A 105 1.22 -6.90 10.35
C LYS A 105 -0.16 -6.24 10.24
N GLY A 106 -0.97 -6.34 11.29
CA GLY A 106 -2.18 -5.54 11.41
C GLY A 106 -1.85 -4.06 11.54
N VAL A 107 -2.79 -3.20 11.14
CA VAL A 107 -2.66 -1.73 11.23
C VAL A 107 -2.34 -1.27 12.66
N SER A 108 -2.92 -1.93 13.67
CA SER A 108 -2.66 -1.65 15.09
C SER A 108 -1.26 -2.02 15.58
N GLU A 109 -0.52 -2.83 14.83
CA GLU A 109 0.84 -3.28 15.16
C GLU A 109 1.92 -2.41 14.49
N MET A 110 1.51 -1.43 13.69
CA MET A 110 2.40 -0.55 12.92
C MET A 110 2.42 0.87 13.48
N LYS A 111 3.60 1.48 13.49
CA LYS A 111 3.74 2.92 13.71
C LYS A 111 3.45 3.64 12.39
N ILE A 112 2.23 4.14 12.25
CA ILE A 112 1.81 4.88 11.06
C ILE A 112 2.32 6.31 11.16
N LEU A 113 3.00 6.76 10.10
CA LEU A 113 3.41 8.15 9.98
C LEU A 113 2.16 9.04 9.86
N PRO A 114 2.04 10.11 10.66
CA PRO A 114 0.90 11.01 10.56
C PRO A 114 0.93 11.75 9.22
N GLY A 115 -0.24 11.96 8.63
CA GLY A 115 -0.38 12.69 7.39
C GLY A 115 -1.78 13.28 7.26
N ASP A 116 -1.85 14.59 7.04
CA ASP A 116 -3.11 15.25 6.69
C ASP A 116 -3.37 15.07 5.20
N ALA A 117 -4.44 14.36 4.86
CA ALA A 117 -4.75 14.01 3.47
C ALA A 117 -4.95 15.24 2.58
N ALA A 118 -5.53 16.33 3.11
CA ALA A 118 -5.76 17.55 2.35
C ALA A 118 -4.44 18.27 2.04
N LYS A 119 -3.54 18.33 3.03
CA LYS A 119 -2.19 18.89 2.87
C LYS A 119 -1.36 18.05 1.89
N LEU A 120 -1.34 16.73 2.05
CA LEU A 120 -0.63 15.83 1.13
C LEU A 120 -1.13 15.97 -0.31
N ALA A 121 -2.44 16.18 -0.49
CA ALA A 121 -3.01 16.43 -1.81
C ALA A 121 -2.60 17.79 -2.38
N ALA A 122 -2.60 18.85 -1.55
CA ALA A 122 -2.22 20.20 -1.94
C ALA A 122 -0.73 20.32 -2.29
N ASP A 123 0.13 19.66 -1.52
CA ASP A 123 1.60 19.74 -1.66
C ASP A 123 2.16 18.79 -2.72
N ARG A 124 1.33 17.88 -3.26
CA ARG A 124 1.71 16.77 -4.16
C ARG A 124 2.70 17.16 -5.26
N GLU A 125 2.43 18.24 -6.00
CA GLU A 125 3.30 18.64 -7.12
C GLU A 125 4.59 19.31 -6.65
N THR A 126 4.54 20.04 -5.54
CA THR A 126 5.74 20.60 -4.91
C THR A 126 6.64 19.48 -4.38
N ASP A 127 6.08 18.50 -3.69
CA ASP A 127 6.82 17.37 -3.14
C ASP A 127 7.46 16.51 -4.24
N LYS A 128 6.74 16.29 -5.35
CA LYS A 128 7.32 15.63 -6.53
C LYS A 128 8.49 16.40 -7.12
N GLN A 129 8.37 17.72 -7.25
CA GLN A 129 9.47 18.53 -7.78
C GLN A 129 10.68 18.50 -6.83
N GLN A 130 10.46 18.57 -5.52
CA GLN A 130 11.51 18.40 -4.52
C GLN A 130 12.17 17.02 -4.63
N PHE A 131 11.37 15.96 -4.76
CA PHE A 131 11.89 14.61 -4.97
C PHE A 131 12.80 14.55 -6.21
N ILE A 132 12.36 15.11 -7.35
CA ILE A 132 13.16 15.17 -8.58
C ILE A 132 14.44 15.99 -8.37
N ASN A 133 14.38 17.12 -7.66
CA ASN A 133 15.55 17.95 -7.41
C ASN A 133 16.61 17.23 -6.55
N VAL A 134 16.18 16.36 -5.63
CA VAL A 134 17.10 15.60 -4.76
C VAL A 134 17.60 14.32 -5.44
N PHE A 135 16.81 13.71 -6.32
CA PHE A 135 17.01 12.32 -6.77
C PHE A 135 16.99 12.09 -8.28
N GLY A 136 16.68 13.11 -9.09
CA GLY A 136 16.38 13.02 -10.52
C GLY A 136 17.56 12.98 -11.47
N GLU A 137 18.72 12.47 -11.05
CA GLU A 137 19.84 12.14 -11.95
C GLU A 137 19.67 10.75 -12.58
#